data_AF-A0A382BZZ6-F1
#
_entry.id   AF-A0A382BZZ6-F1
#
_cell.length_a   1.000
_cell.length_b   1.000
_cell.length_c   1.000
_cell.angle_alpha   90.00
_cell.angle_beta   90.00
_cell.angle_gamma   90.00
#
_symmetry.space_group_name_H-M   'P 1'
#
loop_
_entity.id
_entity.type
_entity.pdbx_description
1 polymer ?
#
loop_
_entity_poly.entity_id
_entity_poly.type
_entity_poly.pdbx_seq_one_letter_code
_entity_poly.pdbx_strand_id
1 'polypeptide(L)'
;MNFAVALQMDPIEDVDISADSTFAIALEGQARGHKLFHYLPQHLTLDRGRLVARGRNLELRRKADDFYTLGPETTLDLSSMDVILMRQDPPFDMAYITATHLLEHVHPQTLVVNDPASVRNAPEKLLVTQFPNLMPPTLITSDHSLVTQFRSEYRDII
;
A
#
# COMPACT_ATOMS: atom_id res chain seq x y z
N MET A 1 -3.65 -22.56 -10.10
CA MET A 1 -4.02 -22.26 -8.69
C MET A 1 -4.76 -20.95 -8.72
N ASN A 2 -5.93 -20.86 -8.07
CA ASN A 2 -6.75 -19.66 -8.07
C ASN A 2 -6.71 -19.09 -6.66
N PHE A 3 -6.09 -17.91 -6.50
CA PHE A 3 -5.98 -17.22 -5.22
C PHE A 3 -7.10 -16.19 -5.05
N ALA A 4 -7.48 -15.95 -3.81
CA ALA A 4 -8.24 -14.78 -3.37
C ALA A 4 -7.25 -13.66 -3.03
N VAL A 5 -7.26 -12.60 -3.84
CA VAL A 5 -6.33 -11.46 -3.73
C VAL A 5 -7.13 -10.22 -3.37
N ALA A 6 -6.82 -9.62 -2.22
CA ALA A 6 -7.43 -8.37 -1.82
C ALA A 6 -6.50 -7.19 -2.08
N LEU A 7 -7.04 -6.12 -2.65
CA LEU A 7 -6.38 -4.86 -2.93
C LEU A 7 -6.79 -3.85 -1.85
N GLN A 8 -5.87 -3.50 -0.96
CA GLN A 8 -6.01 -2.33 -0.09
C GLN A 8 -5.42 -1.14 -0.82
N MET A 9 -6.27 -0.34 -1.46
CA MET A 9 -5.84 0.81 -2.26
C MET A 9 -6.87 1.92 -2.22
N ASP A 10 -6.53 3.06 -2.82
CA ASP A 10 -7.42 4.18 -3.09
C ASP A 10 -8.64 3.76 -3.95
N PRO A 11 -9.68 4.61 -4.07
CA PRO A 11 -10.87 4.30 -4.87
C PRO A 11 -10.50 3.85 -6.29
N ILE A 12 -11.03 2.69 -6.71
CA ILE A 12 -10.76 2.14 -8.04
C ILE A 12 -11.30 3.08 -9.14
N GLU A 13 -12.31 3.89 -8.80
CA GLU A 13 -12.96 4.86 -9.67
C GLU A 13 -12.00 5.94 -10.17
N ASP A 14 -10.97 6.27 -9.39
CA ASP A 14 -10.05 7.39 -9.66
C ASP A 14 -8.75 6.94 -10.35
N VAL A 15 -8.64 5.66 -10.72
CA VAL A 15 -7.42 5.08 -11.28
C VAL A 15 -7.17 5.51 -12.72
N ASP A 16 -5.96 6.00 -13.01
CA ASP A 16 -5.46 6.16 -14.37
C ASP A 16 -4.92 4.82 -14.90
N ILE A 17 -5.73 4.12 -15.69
CA ILE A 17 -5.38 2.80 -16.25
C ILE A 17 -4.15 2.80 -17.18
N SER A 18 -3.66 3.98 -17.60
CA SER A 18 -2.46 4.12 -18.43
C SER A 18 -1.17 4.13 -17.62
N ALA A 19 -1.23 4.53 -16.35
CA ALA A 19 -0.06 4.73 -15.48
C ALA A 19 -0.11 3.92 -14.17
N ASP A 20 -1.29 3.45 -13.76
CA ASP A 20 -1.44 2.77 -12.49
C ASP A 20 -0.90 1.33 -12.51
N SER A 21 0.11 1.10 -11.69
CA SER A 21 0.76 -0.21 -11.57
C SER A 21 -0.08 -1.21 -10.77
N THR A 22 -0.92 -0.77 -9.84
CA THR A 22 -1.83 -1.64 -9.09
C THR A 22 -2.85 -2.28 -10.03
N PHE A 23 -3.43 -1.50 -10.94
CA PHE A 23 -4.33 -1.95 -11.99
C PHE A 23 -3.65 -2.95 -12.92
N ALA A 24 -2.43 -2.65 -13.38
CA ALA A 24 -1.69 -3.57 -14.25
C ALA A 24 -1.42 -4.94 -13.58
N ILE A 25 -1.02 -4.92 -12.30
CA ILE A 25 -0.79 -6.14 -11.51
C ILE A 25 -2.09 -6.91 -11.29
N ALA A 26 -3.17 -6.22 -10.90
CA ALA A 26 -4.46 -6.82 -10.63
C ALA A 26 -5.07 -7.44 -11.90
N LEU A 27 -4.98 -6.74 -13.03
CA LEU A 27 -5.46 -7.23 -14.33
C LEU A 27 -4.75 -8.54 -14.73
N GLU A 28 -3.44 -8.63 -14.53
CA GLU A 28 -2.68 -9.87 -14.76
C GLU A 28 -3.09 -10.97 -13.77
N GLY A 29 -3.29 -10.64 -12.49
CA GLY A 29 -3.81 -11.59 -11.50
C GLY A 29 -5.16 -12.19 -11.91
N GLN A 30 -6.08 -11.34 -12.40
CA GLN A 30 -7.35 -11.78 -12.93
C GLN A 30 -7.19 -12.66 -14.19
N ALA A 31 -6.30 -12.30 -15.12
CA ALA A 31 -6.03 -13.10 -16.32
C ALA A 31 -5.53 -14.52 -15.98
N ARG A 32 -4.86 -14.68 -14.83
CA ARG A 32 -4.43 -15.98 -14.28
C ARG A 32 -5.53 -16.74 -13.52
N GLY A 33 -6.75 -16.19 -13.45
CA GLY A 33 -7.91 -16.79 -12.81
C GLY A 33 -8.01 -16.53 -11.30
N HIS A 34 -7.25 -15.57 -10.76
CA HIS A 34 -7.40 -15.15 -9.37
C HIS A 34 -8.68 -14.31 -9.18
N LYS A 35 -9.29 -14.42 -8.00
CA LYS A 35 -10.43 -13.59 -7.61
C LYS A 35 -9.91 -12.33 -6.94
N LEU A 36 -10.35 -11.17 -7.43
CA LEU A 36 -9.95 -9.89 -6.88
C LEU A 36 -11.03 -9.35 -5.94
N PHE A 37 -10.57 -8.76 -4.85
CA PHE A 37 -11.37 -8.02 -3.91
C PHE A 37 -10.75 -6.64 -3.73
N HIS A 38 -11.57 -5.61 -3.55
CA HIS A 38 -11.12 -4.25 -3.29
C HIS A 38 -11.73 -3.74 -1.99
N TYR A 39 -10.93 -3.05 -1.20
CA TYR A 39 -11.40 -2.29 -0.05
C TYR A 39 -10.50 -1.08 0.19
N LEU A 40 -11.07 -0.06 0.84
CA LEU A 40 -10.34 1.14 1.24
C LEU A 40 -9.70 0.92 2.62
N PRO A 41 -8.55 1.55 2.92
CA PRO A 41 -7.87 1.39 4.22
C PRO A 41 -8.76 1.72 5.42
N GLN A 42 -9.59 2.77 5.30
CA GLN A 42 -10.55 3.21 6.31
C GLN A 42 -11.68 2.21 6.59
N HIS A 43 -11.80 1.14 5.79
CA HIS A 43 -12.80 0.09 6.00
C HIS A 43 -12.24 -1.12 6.78
N LEU A 44 -10.97 -1.09 7.17
CA LEU A 44 -10.38 -2.08 8.07
C LEU A 44 -11.04 -2.00 9.46
N THR A 45 -11.37 -3.17 10.00
CA THR A 45 -11.89 -3.31 11.37
C THR A 45 -11.22 -4.51 12.03
N LEU A 46 -10.69 -4.31 13.23
CA LEU A 46 -10.31 -5.38 14.13
C LEU A 46 -11.41 -5.58 15.17
N ASP A 47 -12.20 -6.62 15.01
CA ASP A 47 -13.28 -6.97 15.94
C ASP A 47 -12.91 -8.24 16.70
N ARG A 48 -12.68 -8.11 18.02
CA ARG A 48 -12.37 -9.24 18.92
C ARG A 48 -11.24 -10.14 18.40
N GLY A 49 -10.18 -9.53 17.86
CA GLY A 49 -9.00 -10.22 17.32
C GLY A 49 -9.15 -10.71 15.88
N ARG A 50 -10.33 -10.55 15.25
CA ARG A 50 -10.56 -10.89 13.85
C ARG A 50 -10.43 -9.65 12.98
N LEU A 51 -9.53 -9.70 12.00
CA LEU A 51 -9.35 -8.61 11.04
C LEU A 51 -10.30 -8.80 9.85
N VAL A 52 -11.17 -7.82 9.64
CA VAL A 52 -12.13 -7.79 8.53
C VAL A 52 -12.06 -6.46 7.79
N ALA A 53 -12.57 -6.43 6.57
CA ALA A 53 -12.76 -5.18 5.82
C ALA A 53 -14.12 -5.14 5.13
N ARG A 54 -14.77 -3.97 5.08
CA ARG A 54 -15.88 -3.76 4.15
C ARG A 54 -15.31 -3.55 2.74
N GLY A 55 -15.62 -4.49 1.84
CA GLY A 55 -15.05 -4.52 0.50
C GLY A 55 -15.99 -5.15 -0.51
N ARG A 56 -15.52 -5.26 -1.75
CA ARG A 56 -16.31 -5.70 -2.90
C ARG A 56 -15.48 -6.63 -3.78
N ASN A 57 -16.14 -7.59 -4.43
CA ASN A 57 -15.51 -8.31 -5.54
C ASN A 57 -15.20 -7.29 -6.65
N LEU A 58 -14.03 -7.44 -7.26
CA LEU A 58 -13.57 -6.56 -8.32
C LEU A 58 -13.36 -7.37 -9.61
N GLU A 59 -13.89 -6.86 -10.71
CA GLU A 59 -13.51 -7.27 -12.05
C GLU A 59 -12.88 -6.10 -12.78
N LEU A 60 -11.78 -6.34 -13.50
CA LEU A 60 -11.06 -5.33 -14.27
C LEU A 60 -11.09 -5.62 -15.77
N ARG A 61 -11.06 -4.55 -16.57
CA ARG A 61 -11.12 -4.59 -18.03
C ARG A 61 -10.24 -3.47 -18.58
N ARG A 62 -9.53 -3.69 -19.69
CA ARG A 62 -8.70 -2.64 -20.30
C ARG A 62 -9.49 -1.77 -21.28
N LYS A 63 -10.48 -1.03 -20.76
CA LYS A 63 -11.40 -0.18 -21.53
C LYS A 63 -11.60 1.15 -20.79
N ALA A 64 -11.17 2.26 -21.39
CA ALA A 64 -11.03 3.57 -20.73
C ALA A 64 -12.27 4.03 -19.94
N ASP A 65 -13.47 3.83 -20.47
CA ASP A 65 -14.71 4.32 -19.82
C ASP A 65 -15.45 3.24 -19.01
N ASP A 66 -14.89 2.04 -18.89
CA ASP A 66 -15.56 0.85 -18.31
C ASP A 66 -14.51 -0.17 -17.90
N PHE A 67 -13.56 0.28 -17.07
CA PHE A 67 -12.37 -0.49 -16.73
C PHE A 67 -12.52 -1.33 -15.47
N TYR A 68 -13.63 -1.19 -14.73
CA TYR A 68 -13.86 -1.95 -13.52
C TYR A 68 -15.35 -2.27 -13.32
N THR A 69 -15.64 -3.27 -12.50
CA THR A 69 -16.97 -3.49 -11.92
C THR A 69 -16.82 -3.96 -10.50
N LEU A 70 -17.58 -3.33 -9.61
CA LEU A 70 -17.66 -3.70 -8.21
C LEU A 70 -18.94 -4.49 -7.96
N GLY A 71 -18.79 -5.65 -7.32
CA GLY A 71 -19.92 -6.41 -6.80
C GLY A 71 -20.60 -5.72 -5.60
N PRO A 72 -21.60 -6.37 -4.98
CA PRO A 72 -22.20 -5.88 -3.76
C PRO A 72 -21.17 -5.76 -2.63
N GLU A 73 -21.36 -4.80 -1.73
CA GLU A 73 -20.54 -4.65 -0.54
C GLU A 73 -20.75 -5.84 0.41
N THR A 74 -19.64 -6.39 0.89
CA THR A 74 -19.61 -7.51 1.82
C THR A 74 -18.54 -7.28 2.89
N THR A 75 -18.63 -8.00 4.00
CA THR A 75 -17.55 -8.06 4.99
C THR A 75 -16.59 -9.18 4.60
N LEU A 76 -15.37 -8.80 4.25
CA LEU A 76 -14.28 -9.69 3.89
C LEU A 76 -13.53 -10.10 5.16
N ASP A 77 -13.37 -11.40 5.39
CA ASP A 77 -12.43 -11.90 6.38
C ASP A 77 -11.03 -11.86 5.77
N LEU A 78 -10.15 -11.02 6.31
CA LEU A 78 -8.81 -10.85 5.73
C LEU A 78 -7.90 -12.06 6.02
N SER A 79 -8.25 -12.90 6.99
CA SER A 79 -7.56 -14.17 7.25
C SER A 79 -7.92 -15.28 6.24
N SER A 80 -9.00 -15.11 5.46
CA SER A 80 -9.39 -16.05 4.39
C SER A 80 -8.85 -15.68 3.02
N MET A 81 -8.10 -14.58 2.92
CA MET A 81 -7.43 -14.17 1.68
C MET A 81 -6.10 -14.89 1.57
N ASP A 82 -5.68 -15.22 0.35
CA ASP A 82 -4.34 -15.77 0.13
C ASP A 82 -3.30 -14.64 0.13
N VAL A 83 -3.66 -13.50 -0.49
CA VAL A 83 -2.78 -12.34 -0.66
C VAL A 83 -3.53 -11.04 -0.38
N ILE A 84 -2.89 -10.10 0.30
CA ILE A 84 -3.29 -8.70 0.39
C ILE A 84 -2.20 -7.85 -0.24
N LEU A 85 -2.53 -7.08 -1.27
CA LEU A 85 -1.65 -6.06 -1.83
C LEU A 85 -1.95 -4.73 -1.11
N MET A 86 -1.03 -4.29 -0.24
CA MET A 86 -1.07 -2.99 0.42
C MET A 86 -0.54 -1.94 -0.56
N ARG A 87 -1.46 -1.25 -1.23
CA ARG A 87 -1.22 -0.38 -2.39
C ARG A 87 -1.90 0.99 -2.25
N GLN A 88 -2.22 1.39 -1.02
CA GLN A 88 -2.67 2.75 -0.73
C GLN A 88 -1.52 3.73 -0.91
N ASP A 89 -1.80 4.89 -1.49
CA ASP A 89 -0.81 5.95 -1.66
C ASP A 89 -0.48 6.64 -0.32
N PRO A 90 0.68 7.32 -0.23
CA PRO A 90 0.98 8.25 0.87
C PRO A 90 -0.09 9.36 1.00
N PRO A 91 -0.21 10.02 2.15
CA PRO A 91 0.87 10.25 3.12
C PRO A 91 1.12 9.09 4.10
N PHE A 92 2.37 8.94 4.52
CA PHE A 92 2.75 8.03 5.61
C PHE A 92 2.41 8.70 6.96
N ASP A 93 1.15 8.57 7.38
CA ASP A 93 0.62 9.16 8.60
C ASP A 93 0.21 8.10 9.64
N MET A 94 -0.45 8.53 10.72
CA MET A 94 -0.91 7.60 11.77
C MET A 94 -1.95 6.60 11.27
N ALA A 95 -2.78 6.94 10.29
CA ALA A 95 -3.74 6.01 9.71
C ALA A 95 -3.00 4.94 8.89
N TYR A 96 -2.01 5.34 8.10
CA TYR A 96 -1.13 4.44 7.35
C TYR A 96 -0.40 3.47 8.31
N ILE A 97 0.22 3.99 9.38
CA ILE A 97 0.91 3.18 10.39
C ILE A 97 -0.07 2.22 11.07
N THR A 98 -1.25 2.69 11.45
CA THR A 98 -2.27 1.85 12.09
C THR A 98 -2.69 0.70 11.18
N ALA A 99 -2.92 0.97 9.89
CA ALA A 99 -3.24 -0.08 8.92
C ALA A 99 -2.15 -1.16 8.88
N THR A 100 -0.85 -0.80 8.96
CA THR A 100 0.21 -1.82 9.01
C THR A 100 0.09 -2.73 10.24
N HIS A 101 -0.20 -2.18 11.43
CA HIS A 101 -0.40 -2.99 12.64
C HIS A 101 -1.64 -3.87 12.56
N LEU A 102 -2.70 -3.39 11.91
CA LEU A 102 -3.89 -4.20 11.67
C LEU A 102 -3.56 -5.38 10.76
N LEU A 103 -2.88 -5.15 9.63
CA LEU A 103 -2.50 -6.20 8.68
C LEU A 103 -1.55 -7.26 9.26
N GLU A 104 -0.74 -6.93 10.27
CA GLU A 104 0.07 -7.93 10.99
C GLU A 104 -0.76 -9.02 11.69
N HIS A 105 -2.04 -8.78 11.98
CA HIS A 105 -2.89 -9.79 12.63
C HIS A 105 -3.16 -11.01 11.73
N VAL A 106 -2.97 -10.87 10.42
CA VAL A 106 -3.16 -11.94 9.43
C VAL A 106 -1.86 -12.35 8.74
N HIS A 107 -0.80 -11.55 8.81
CA HIS A 107 0.51 -11.90 8.26
C HIS A 107 1.28 -12.85 9.19
N PRO A 108 1.97 -13.90 8.69
CA PRO A 108 2.18 -14.29 7.29
C PRO A 108 1.20 -15.34 6.75
N GLN A 109 0.17 -15.73 7.50
CA GLN A 109 -0.81 -16.72 7.05
C GLN A 109 -1.54 -16.24 5.79
N THR A 110 -2.00 -14.99 5.81
CA THR A 110 -2.29 -14.20 4.61
C THR A 110 -1.02 -13.47 4.20
N LEU A 111 -0.56 -13.66 2.97
CA LEU A 111 0.61 -12.94 2.48
C LEU A 111 0.25 -11.47 2.24
N VAL A 112 0.78 -10.58 3.07
CA VAL A 112 0.62 -9.14 2.88
C VAL A 112 1.85 -8.63 2.15
N VAL A 113 1.62 -7.92 1.06
CA VAL A 113 2.67 -7.36 0.21
C VAL A 113 2.59 -5.84 0.24
N ASN A 114 3.57 -5.13 0.79
CA ASN A 114 4.78 -5.63 1.46
C ASN A 114 4.52 -6.06 2.92
N ASP A 115 5.52 -6.68 3.55
CA ASP A 115 5.51 -7.00 4.98
C ASP A 115 5.14 -5.74 5.80
N PRO A 116 4.04 -5.74 6.57
CA PRO A 116 3.55 -4.52 7.21
C PRO A 116 4.54 -3.95 8.23
N ALA A 117 5.32 -4.81 8.90
CA ALA A 117 6.35 -4.39 9.84
C ALA A 117 7.48 -3.64 9.16
N SER A 118 7.91 -4.12 8.00
CA SER A 118 8.93 -3.52 7.18
C SER A 118 8.45 -2.18 6.63
N VAL A 119 7.20 -2.10 6.15
CA VAL A 119 6.63 -0.86 5.62
C VAL A 119 6.71 0.29 6.64
N ARG A 120 6.35 0.06 7.91
CA ARG A 120 6.43 1.13 8.92
C ARG A 120 7.84 1.39 9.47
N ASN A 121 8.74 0.41 9.39
CA ASN A 121 10.11 0.52 9.93
C ASN A 121 11.17 0.83 8.86
N ALA A 122 10.76 0.99 7.61
CA ALA A 122 11.62 1.36 6.49
C ALA A 122 11.20 2.71 5.86
N PRO A 123 11.15 3.81 6.64
CA PRO A 123 10.79 5.12 6.09
C PRO A 123 11.77 5.52 4.98
N GLU A 124 11.25 5.75 3.78
CA GLU A 124 12.04 5.80 2.53
C GLU A 124 13.27 6.73 2.61
N LYS A 125 13.11 7.91 3.22
CA LYS A 125 14.19 8.90 3.37
C LYS A 125 15.25 8.53 4.41
N LEU A 126 14.89 7.77 5.44
CA LEU A 126 15.79 7.38 6.52
C LEU A 126 16.45 6.02 6.25
N LEU A 127 15.76 5.09 5.57
CA LEU A 127 16.30 3.78 5.23
C LEU A 127 17.62 3.90 4.47
N VAL A 128 17.68 4.82 3.50
CA VAL A 128 18.86 5.02 2.65
C VAL A 128 20.12 5.45 3.43
N THR A 129 19.98 5.97 4.65
CA THR A 129 21.11 6.31 5.51
C THR A 129 21.91 5.09 5.99
N GLN A 130 21.33 3.88 5.89
CA GLN A 130 22.04 2.63 6.14
C GLN A 130 23.00 2.24 5.02
N PHE A 131 22.98 2.95 3.89
CA PHE A 131 23.84 2.72 2.73
C PHE A 131 24.68 3.97 2.41
N PRO A 132 25.54 4.44 3.35
CA PRO A 132 26.21 5.74 3.23
C PRO A 132 27.11 5.85 1.99
N ASN A 133 27.64 4.73 1.50
CA ASN A 133 28.50 4.69 0.31
C ASN A 133 27.73 4.94 -1.00
N LEU A 134 26.41 4.91 -0.96
CA LEU A 134 25.52 5.14 -2.11
C LEU A 134 24.76 6.48 -2.00
N MET A 135 25.04 7.27 -0.95
CA MET A 135 24.33 8.50 -0.64
C MET A 135 25.22 9.73 -0.83
N PRO A 136 24.66 10.87 -1.29
CA PRO A 136 25.35 12.15 -1.14
C PRO A 136 25.45 12.53 0.35
N PRO A 137 26.27 13.52 0.71
CA PRO A 137 26.19 14.16 2.02
C PRO A 137 24.73 14.47 2.37
N THR A 138 24.28 14.02 3.54
CA THR A 138 22.86 14.04 3.93
C THR A 138 22.74 14.58 5.35
N LEU A 139 21.91 15.61 5.53
CA LEU A 139 21.52 16.16 6.82
C LEU A 139 20.01 15.99 7.00
N ILE A 140 19.60 15.41 8.13
CA ILE A 140 18.19 15.29 8.52
C ILE A 140 18.03 16.01 9.86
N THR A 141 17.28 17.13 9.87
CA THR A 141 17.13 17.96 11.06
C THR A 141 15.86 18.82 11.00
N SER A 142 15.31 19.17 12.15
CA SER A 142 14.32 20.23 12.31
C SER A 142 14.94 21.58 12.67
N ASP A 143 16.26 21.64 12.91
CA ASP A 143 16.99 22.86 13.24
C ASP A 143 17.34 23.67 11.98
N HIS A 144 16.70 24.82 11.83
CA HIS A 144 16.90 25.72 10.70
C HIS A 144 18.35 26.25 10.58
N SER A 145 19.07 26.40 11.69
CA SER A 145 20.46 26.88 11.68
C SER A 145 21.38 25.89 10.97
N LEU A 146 21.19 24.59 11.23
CA LEU A 146 21.93 23.52 10.59
C LEU A 146 21.57 23.40 9.10
N VAL A 147 20.30 23.59 8.73
CA VAL A 147 19.89 23.64 7.31
C VAL A 147 20.60 24.77 6.57
N THR A 148 20.66 25.96 7.18
CA THR A 148 21.34 27.14 6.60
C THR A 148 22.83 26.89 6.41
N GLN A 149 23.48 26.29 7.41
CA GLN A 149 24.90 25.93 7.34
C GLN A 149 25.17 24.90 6.24
N PHE A 150 24.37 23.83 6.18
CA PHE A 150 24.51 22.78 5.18
C PHE A 150 24.31 23.32 3.75
N ARG A 151 23.33 24.20 3.56
CA ARG A 151 23.13 24.90 2.28
C ARG A 151 24.30 25.79 1.90
N SER A 152 24.93 26.47 2.87
CA SER A 152 26.12 27.28 2.58
C SER A 152 27.29 26.43 2.06
N GLU A 153 27.41 25.18 2.53
CA GLU A 153 28.46 24.26 2.12
C GLU A 153 28.18 23.62 0.75
N TYR A 154 26.96 23.11 0.54
CA TYR A 154 26.61 22.32 -0.65
C TYR A 154 25.87 23.09 -1.75
N ARG A 155 25.43 24.33 -1.46
CA ARG A 155 24.66 25.25 -2.31
C ARG A 155 23.24 24.76 -2.62
N ASP A 156 23.11 23.67 -3.36
CA ASP A 156 21.84 23.11 -3.77
C ASP A 156 21.42 21.96 -2.83
N ILE A 157 20.21 22.04 -2.29
CA ILE A 157 19.64 21.08 -1.33
C ILE A 157 18.16 20.86 -1.66
N ILE A 158 17.65 19.65 -1.38
CA ILE A 158 16.25 19.23 -1.58
C ILE A 158 15.55 19.12 -0.23
#